data_AF-A0A7J8Y4W5-F1
#
_entry.id   AF-A0A7J8Y4W5-F1
#
_cell.length_a   1.000
_cell.length_b   1.000
_cell.length_c   1.000
_cell.angle_alpha   90.00
_cell.angle_beta   90.00
_cell.angle_gamma   90.00
#
_symmetry.space_group_name_H-M   'P 1'
#
loop_
_entity.id
_entity.type
_entity.pdbx_description
1 polymer ?
#
loop_
_entity_poly.entity_id
_entity_poly.type
_entity_poly.pdbx_seq_one_letter_code
_entity_poly.pdbx_strand_id
1 'polypeptide(L)'
;MEIDVIEEYATLYDYAEELRKSNRGSTIEIKIEMLASGFLLLFLRFHTCFDALRRGFLVGCRPILRMDGCYLKGLAKGELLTVVVRDANNQMFPLAWCVVK
;
A
#
# COMPACT_ATOMS: atom_id res chain seq x y z
N MET A 1 -9.82 21.68 -9.87
CA MET A 1 -8.98 21.26 -8.72
C MET A 1 -9.60 20.07 -7.99
N GLU A 2 -10.92 20.03 -7.71
CA GLU A 2 -11.59 18.83 -7.16
C GLU A 2 -11.80 17.69 -8.18
N ILE A 3 -12.03 18.03 -9.45
CA ILE A 3 -12.26 17.06 -10.55
C ILE A 3 -11.00 16.21 -10.82
N ASP A 4 -9.83 16.84 -10.78
CA ASP A 4 -8.51 16.23 -11.05
C ASP A 4 -8.20 15.10 -10.05
N VAL A 5 -8.53 15.31 -8.78
CA VAL A 5 -8.28 14.36 -7.71
C VAL A 5 -9.15 13.10 -7.87
N ILE A 6 -10.42 13.25 -8.26
CA ILE A 6 -11.31 12.09 -8.48
C ILE A 6 -10.80 11.22 -9.63
N GLU A 7 -10.34 11.84 -10.71
CA GLU A 7 -9.73 11.13 -11.84
C GLU A 7 -8.43 10.43 -11.43
N GLU A 8 -7.55 11.09 -10.66
CA GLU A 8 -6.32 10.47 -10.13
C GLU A 8 -6.62 9.24 -9.25
N TYR A 9 -7.59 9.32 -8.33
CA TYR A 9 -7.96 8.17 -7.49
C TYR A 9 -8.60 7.04 -8.31
N ALA A 10 -9.27 7.34 -9.43
CA ALA A 10 -9.79 6.32 -10.33
C ALA A 10 -8.66 5.50 -10.98
N THR A 11 -7.51 6.12 -11.29
CA THR A 11 -6.34 5.41 -11.84
C THR A 11 -5.70 4.41 -10.88
N LEU A 12 -5.98 4.49 -9.58
CA LEU A 12 -5.38 3.58 -8.59
C LEU A 12 -5.79 2.12 -8.82
N TYR A 13 -6.97 1.86 -9.40
CA TYR A 13 -7.36 0.50 -9.77
C TYR A 13 -6.50 -0.05 -10.91
N ASP A 14 -6.26 0.75 -11.94
CA ASP A 14 -5.38 0.38 -13.05
C ASP A 14 -3.95 0.18 -12.56
N TYR A 15 -3.47 1.05 -11.67
CA TYR A 15 -2.16 0.89 -11.05
C TYR A 15 -2.07 -0.38 -10.21
N ALA A 16 -3.07 -0.69 -9.38
CA ALA A 16 -3.11 -1.92 -8.60
C ALA A 16 -3.11 -3.17 -9.50
N GLU A 17 -3.82 -3.13 -10.63
CA GLU A 17 -3.79 -4.19 -11.63
C GLU A 17 -2.42 -4.33 -12.29
N GLU A 18 -1.78 -3.24 -12.69
CA GLU A 18 -0.44 -3.29 -13.25
C GLU A 18 0.59 -3.83 -12.25
N LEU A 19 0.46 -3.50 -10.96
CA LEU A 19 1.28 -4.11 -9.90
C LEU A 19 1.05 -5.62 -9.80
N ARG A 20 -0.21 -6.10 -9.86
CA ARG A 20 -0.54 -7.53 -9.84
C ARG A 20 0.02 -8.26 -11.07
N LYS A 21 -0.09 -7.66 -12.26
CA LYS A 21 0.41 -8.22 -13.52
C LYS A 21 1.93 -8.34 -13.53
N SER A 22 2.63 -7.26 -13.17
CA SER A 22 4.09 -7.19 -13.18
C SER A 22 4.75 -7.97 -12.04
N ASN A 23 4.07 -8.11 -10.90
CA ASN A 23 4.59 -8.78 -9.70
C ASN A 23 3.71 -9.96 -9.28
N ARG A 24 3.64 -10.99 -10.13
CA ARG A 24 2.82 -12.19 -9.87
C ARG A 24 3.11 -12.81 -8.50
N GLY A 25 2.04 -13.18 -7.79
CA GLY A 25 2.09 -13.75 -6.44
C GLY A 25 2.08 -12.72 -5.31
N SER A 26 2.22 -11.43 -5.63
CA SER A 26 2.15 -10.34 -4.65
C SER A 26 0.74 -10.14 -4.14
N THR A 27 0.62 -9.66 -2.89
CA THR A 27 -0.66 -9.29 -2.29
C THR A 27 -0.86 -7.79 -2.47
N ILE A 28 -1.73 -7.43 -3.41
CA ILE A 28 -2.09 -6.05 -3.72
C ILE A 28 -3.59 -5.91 -3.48
N GLU A 29 -3.99 -5.10 -2.51
CA GLU A 29 -5.39 -4.86 -2.17
C GLU A 29 -5.69 -3.37 -2.19
N ILE A 30 -6.77 -2.99 -2.87
CA ILE A 30 -7.25 -1.62 -2.91
C ILE A 30 -8.75 -1.61 -2.63
N LYS A 31 -9.19 -0.65 -1.82
CA LYS A 31 -10.61 -0.43 -1.53
C LYS A 31 -10.94 1.05 -1.65
N ILE A 32 -11.85 1.35 -2.57
CA ILE A 32 -12.47 2.65 -2.77
C ILE A 32 -13.98 2.44 -2.66
N GLU A 33 -14.69 3.31 -1.96
CA GLU A 33 -16.15 3.27 -1.82
C GLU A 33 -16.79 4.46 -2.54
N MET A 34 -17.91 4.23 -3.22
CA MET A 34 -18.71 5.31 -3.80
C MET A 34 -19.70 5.80 -2.74
N LEU A 35 -19.64 7.09 -2.40
CA LEU A 35 -20.57 7.67 -1.45
C LEU A 35 -21.95 7.85 -2.08
N ALA A 36 -23.00 7.82 -1.26
CA ALA A 36 -24.42 7.79 -1.66
C ALA A 36 -24.85 8.94 -2.60
N SER A 37 -24.06 10.01 -2.72
CA SER A 37 -24.29 11.09 -3.68
C SER A 37 -23.85 10.76 -5.11
N GLY A 38 -23.19 9.63 -5.37
CA GLY A 38 -22.75 9.19 -6.71
C GLY A 38 -21.58 9.96 -7.31
N PHE A 39 -21.20 11.09 -6.70
CA PHE A 39 -20.15 11.99 -7.22
C PHE A 39 -18.83 11.94 -6.43
N LEU A 40 -18.76 11.21 -5.31
CA LEU A 40 -17.56 11.19 -4.46
C LEU A 40 -17.05 9.78 -4.23
N LEU A 41 -15.80 9.55 -4.64
CA LEU A 41 -15.04 8.33 -4.33
C LEU A 41 -14.29 8.53 -3.01
N LEU A 42 -14.53 7.65 -2.04
CA LEU A 42 -13.83 7.61 -0.77
C LEU A 42 -12.74 6.54 -0.84
N PHE A 43 -11.49 6.98 -0.90
CA PHE A 43 -10.34 6.10 -0.67
C PHE A 43 -10.37 5.58 0.77
N LEU A 44 -10.32 4.26 0.94
CA LEU A 44 -10.26 3.64 2.27
C LEU A 44 -8.90 3.01 2.55
N ARG A 45 -8.41 2.19 1.63
CA ARG A 45 -7.12 1.52 1.81
C ARG A 45 -6.45 1.10 0.52
N PHE A 46 -5.13 1.07 0.57
CA PHE A 46 -4.27 0.43 -0.41
C PHE A 46 -3.16 -0.30 0.33
N HIS A 47 -3.18 -1.63 0.31
CA HIS A 47 -2.15 -2.49 0.88
C HIS A 47 -1.32 -3.17 -0.21
N THR A 48 0.00 -3.21 -0.01
CA THR A 48 0.97 -3.80 -0.91
C THR A 48 1.98 -4.64 -0.14
N CYS A 49 2.12 -5.91 -0.52
CA CYS A 49 3.17 -6.82 -0.08
C CYS A 49 3.67 -7.61 -1.29
N PHE A 50 4.87 -7.30 -1.77
CA PHE A 50 5.43 -8.00 -2.92
C PHE A 50 5.91 -9.40 -2.56
N ASP A 51 5.65 -10.37 -3.44
CA ASP A 51 6.04 -11.76 -3.21
C ASP A 51 7.56 -11.93 -3.09
N ALA A 52 8.32 -11.16 -3.87
CA ALA A 52 9.77 -11.12 -3.77
C ALA A 52 10.25 -10.68 -2.37
N LEU A 53 9.61 -9.66 -1.78
CA LEU A 53 9.94 -9.18 -0.43
C LEU A 53 9.55 -10.20 0.63
N ARG A 54 8.34 -10.78 0.52
CA ARG A 54 7.89 -11.86 1.41
C ARG A 54 8.84 -13.06 1.40
N ARG A 55 9.27 -13.51 0.22
CA ARG A 55 10.26 -14.60 0.10
C ARG A 55 11.62 -14.21 0.67
N GLY A 56 12.10 -12.99 0.40
CA GLY A 56 13.35 -12.48 0.95
C GLY A 56 13.33 -12.46 2.49
N PHE A 57 12.21 -12.08 3.08
CA PHE A 57 12.00 -12.17 4.53
C PHE A 57 12.11 -13.60 5.04
N LEU A 58 11.39 -14.55 4.43
CA LEU A 58 11.37 -15.95 4.87
C LEU A 58 12.73 -16.64 4.76
N VAL A 59 13.54 -16.27 3.76
CA VAL A 59 14.83 -16.93 3.49
C VAL A 59 15.99 -16.26 4.25
N GLY A 60 16.00 -14.93 4.36
CA GLY A 60 17.20 -14.18 4.72
C GLY A 60 17.04 -13.18 5.85
N CYS A 61 15.83 -12.98 6.38
CA CYS A 61 15.61 -12.02 7.46
C CYS A 61 15.47 -12.68 8.83
N ARG A 62 15.75 -11.87 9.86
CA ARG A 62 15.53 -12.23 11.26
C ARG A 62 14.03 -12.18 11.55
N PRO A 63 13.52 -12.99 12.50
CA PRO A 63 12.10 -13.00 12.89
C PRO A 63 11.76 -11.79 13.78
N ILE A 64 12.13 -10.59 13.35
CA ILE A 64 11.86 -9.31 14.02
C ILE A 64 11.14 -8.42 13.02
N LEU A 65 9.92 -8.03 13.37
CA LEU A 65 9.08 -7.12 12.61
C LEU A 65 8.98 -5.80 13.38
N ARG A 66 9.18 -4.68 12.68
CA ARG A 66 8.86 -3.35 13.18
C ARG A 66 7.82 -2.74 12.27
N MET A 67 6.77 -2.20 12.87
CA MET A 67 5.74 -1.45 12.18
C MET A 67 5.84 0.01 12.62
N ASP A 68 5.74 0.93 11.66
CA ASP A 68 5.71 2.36 11.93
C ASP A 68 4.72 3.04 10.99
N GLY A 69 4.22 4.20 11.39
CA GLY A 69 3.14 4.92 10.73
C GLY A 69 3.40 6.42 10.67
N CYS A 70 2.97 7.06 9.58
CA CYS A 70 2.96 8.52 9.51
C CYS A 70 1.66 9.07 8.89
N TYR A 71 1.18 10.18 9.44
CA TYR A 71 -0.02 10.83 8.92
C TYR A 71 0.26 11.54 7.59
N LEU A 72 -0.59 11.25 6.61
CA LEU A 72 -0.56 11.90 5.30
C LEU A 72 -1.26 13.26 5.37
N LYS A 73 -0.58 14.28 4.84
CA LYS A 73 -1.15 15.60 4.60
C LYS A 73 -1.72 15.64 3.19
N GLY A 74 -2.99 16.01 3.04
CA GLY A 74 -3.65 16.11 1.74
C GLY A 74 -5.16 15.97 1.83
N LEU A 75 -5.83 15.96 0.68
CA LEU A 75 -7.29 15.90 0.57
C LEU A 75 -7.87 14.57 1.08
N ALA A 76 -7.22 13.45 0.75
CA ALA A 76 -7.68 12.16 1.23
C ALA A 76 -7.55 12.03 2.74
N LYS A 77 -6.49 12.59 3.36
CA LYS A 77 -6.10 12.32 4.77
C LYS A 77 -5.94 10.81 5.02
N GLY A 78 -5.13 10.43 6.01
CA GLY A 78 -4.92 9.01 6.33
C GLY A 78 -3.56 8.78 6.95
N GLU A 79 -3.18 7.52 7.05
CA GLU A 79 -1.92 7.06 7.62
C GLU A 79 -1.22 6.10 6.65
N LEU A 80 0.06 6.36 6.38
CA LEU A 80 0.94 5.40 5.72
C LEU A 80 1.56 4.52 6.80
N LEU A 81 1.14 3.26 6.84
CA LEU A 81 1.72 2.23 7.68
C LEU A 81 2.77 1.45 6.88
N THR A 82 3.89 1.16 7.51
CA THR A 82 4.99 0.40 6.91
C THR A 82 5.45 -0.69 7.85
N VAL A 83 5.80 -1.85 7.28
CA VAL A 83 6.41 -2.96 7.99
C VAL A 83 7.83 -3.13 7.48
N VAL A 84 8.80 -3.00 8.37
CA VAL A 84 10.23 -3.16 8.10
C VAL A 84 10.77 -4.28 8.98
N VAL A 85 11.60 -5.14 8.39
CA VAL A 85 12.30 -6.23 9.09
C VAL A 85 13.80 -5.96 9.08
N ARG A 86 14.55 -6.82 9.77
CA ARG A 86 16.01 -6.80 9.78
C ARG A 86 16.52 -8.01 9.01
N ASP A 87 17.37 -7.79 8.03
CA ASP A 87 18.02 -8.89 7.32
C ASP A 87 19.14 -9.53 8.16
N ALA A 88 19.74 -10.60 7.63
CA ALA A 88 20.90 -11.26 8.25
C ALA A 88 22.08 -10.30 8.50
N ASN A 89 22.25 -9.29 7.65
CA ASN A 89 23.30 -8.27 7.71
C ASN A 89 22.94 -7.06 8.58
N ASN A 90 21.88 -7.14 9.39
CA ASN A 90 21.42 -6.03 10.23
C ASN A 90 21.13 -4.75 9.42
N GLN A 91 20.61 -4.88 8.21
CA GLN A 91 20.07 -3.79 7.40
C GLN A 91 18.54 -3.76 7.51
N MET A 92 17.96 -2.61 7.20
CA MET A 92 16.50 -2.48 7.13
C MET A 92 16.02 -3.08 5.81
N PHE A 93 15.02 -3.95 5.88
CA PHE A 93 14.40 -4.57 4.72
C PHE A 93 12.89 -4.25 4.73
N PRO A 94 12.36 -3.55 3.72
CA PRO A 94 10.92 -3.29 3.66
C PRO A 94 10.17 -4.57 3.33
N LEU A 95 9.11 -4.88 4.09
CA LEU A 95 8.30 -6.07 3.87
C LEU A 95 6.96 -5.74 3.18
N ALA A 96 6.24 -4.77 3.72
CA ALA A 96 4.93 -4.38 3.24
C ALA A 96 4.61 -2.94 3.64
N TRP A 97 3.64 -2.33 2.97
CA TRP A 97 3.10 -1.03 3.34
C TRP A 97 1.62 -0.94 3.00
N CYS A 98 0.92 -0.08 3.72
CA CYS A 98 -0.43 0.29 3.35
C CYS A 98 -0.74 1.75 3.65
N VAL A 99 -1.56 2.35 2.81
CA VAL A 99 -2.23 3.62 3.13
C VAL A 99 -3.63 3.27 3.60
N VAL A 100 -4.01 3.79 4.77
CA VAL A 100 -5.34 3.58 5.38
C VAL A 100 -5.95 4.91 5.78
N LYS A 101 -7.28 4.98 5.76
CA LYS A 101 -8.07 6.14 6.18
C LYS A 101 -9.09 5.76 7.23
#